data_AF-A0A9E4GB37-F1
#
_entry.id   AF-A0A9E4GB37-F1
#
_cell.length_a   1.000
_cell.length_b   1.000
_cell.length_c   1.000
_cell.angle_alpha   90.00
_cell.angle_beta   90.00
_cell.angle_gamma   90.00
#
_symmetry.space_group_name_H-M   'P 1'
#
loop_
_entity.id
_entity.type
_entity.pdbx_description
1 polymer ?
#
loop_
_entity_poly.entity_id
_entity_poly.type
_entity_poly.pdbx_seq_one_letter_code
_entity_poly.pdbx_strand_id
1 'polypeptide(L)'
;MSLNIKNDETCRLAGELARLTGETMTGAITVALRERLARERHERSVEARIRKMRATAERCAKLLAPGPSASEHGDVLYDERGLPK
;
A
#
# COMPACT_ATOMS: atom_id res chain seq x y z
N MET A 1 -25.05 -10.05 -17.89
CA MET A 1 -24.60 -11.03 -16.88
C MET A 1 -25.46 -10.85 -15.64
N SER A 2 -26.04 -11.92 -15.10
CA SER A 2 -26.86 -11.87 -13.88
C SER A 2 -26.05 -12.41 -12.68
N LEU A 3 -26.05 -11.66 -11.59
CA LEU A 3 -25.51 -12.06 -10.30
C LEU A 3 -26.70 -12.43 -9.40
N ASN A 4 -26.83 -13.69 -9.01
CA ASN A 4 -27.90 -14.13 -8.11
C ASN A 4 -27.35 -14.29 -6.68
N ILE A 5 -27.83 -13.46 -5.76
CA ILE A 5 -27.43 -13.49 -4.35
C ILE A 5 -28.59 -14.03 -3.53
N LYS A 6 -28.48 -15.28 -3.06
CA LYS A 6 -29.47 -15.93 -2.18
C LYS A 6 -29.08 -15.72 -0.71
N ASN A 7 -29.02 -14.46 -0.28
CA ASN A 7 -28.74 -14.10 1.09
C ASN A 7 -29.56 -12.86 1.46
N ASP A 8 -30.45 -13.02 2.44
CA ASP A 8 -31.42 -11.98 2.83
C ASP A 8 -30.74 -10.75 3.44
N GLU A 9 -29.66 -10.95 4.18
CA GLU A 9 -28.87 -9.86 4.78
C GLU A 9 -28.22 -9.01 3.69
N THR A 10 -27.56 -9.63 2.70
CA THR A 10 -26.95 -8.90 1.58
C THR A 10 -27.99 -8.12 0.80
N CYS A 11 -29.16 -8.71 0.53
CA CYS A 11 -30.27 -8.02 -0.13
C CYS A 11 -30.76 -6.83 0.69
N ARG A 12 -30.89 -6.98 2.01
CA ARG A 12 -31.29 -5.89 2.93
C ARG A 12 -30.27 -4.75 2.92
N LEU A 13 -28.98 -5.07 3.07
CA LEU A 13 -27.89 -4.09 3.07
C LEU A 13 -27.81 -3.34 1.73
N ALA A 14 -27.93 -4.05 0.61
CA ALA A 14 -27.94 -3.43 -0.71
C ALA A 14 -29.14 -2.49 -0.89
N GLY A 15 -30.33 -2.87 -0.41
CA GLY A 15 -31.52 -2.02 -0.44
C GLY A 15 -31.42 -0.81 0.48
N GLU A 16 -30.82 -0.94 1.66
CA GLU A 16 -30.54 0.17 2.56
C GLU A 16 -29.55 1.16 1.94
N LEU A 17 -28.43 0.67 1.42
CA LEU A 17 -27.42 1.49 0.77
C LEU A 17 -28.02 2.24 -0.43
N ALA A 18 -28.77 1.55 -1.29
CA ALA A 18 -29.45 2.15 -2.44
C ALA A 18 -30.42 3.28 -2.04
N ARG A 19 -31.21 3.09 -0.97
CA ARG A 19 -32.11 4.14 -0.46
C ARG A 19 -31.34 5.34 0.10
N LEU A 20 -30.23 5.10 0.78
CA LEU A 20 -29.39 6.16 1.36
C LEU A 20 -28.67 6.97 0.28
N THR A 21 -28.20 6.33 -0.79
CA THR A 21 -27.44 6.99 -1.87
C THR A 21 -28.32 7.50 -3.01
N GLY A 22 -29.60 7.11 -3.06
CA GLY A 22 -30.49 7.41 -4.19
C GLY A 22 -30.16 6.62 -5.45
N GLU A 23 -29.42 5.52 -5.33
CA GLU A 23 -29.02 4.66 -6.44
C GLU A 23 -29.96 3.44 -6.59
N THR A 24 -29.80 2.69 -7.69
CA THR A 24 -30.40 1.35 -7.79
C THR A 24 -29.64 0.35 -6.92
N MET A 25 -30.28 -0.74 -6.47
CA MET A 25 -29.58 -1.82 -5.75
C MET A 25 -28.33 -2.30 -6.50
N THR A 26 -28.44 -2.49 -7.82
CA THR A 26 -27.30 -2.90 -8.65
C THR A 26 -26.20 -1.84 -8.67
N GLY A 27 -26.55 -0.56 -8.74
CA GLY A 27 -25.62 0.57 -8.67
C GLY A 27 -24.86 0.56 -7.34
N ALA A 28 -25.60 0.54 -6.24
CA ALA A 28 -25.04 0.53 -4.88
C ALA A 28 -24.08 -0.65 -4.66
N ILE A 29 -24.48 -1.87 -5.08
CA ILE A 29 -23.62 -3.06 -5.02
C ILE A 29 -22.35 -2.87 -5.87
N THR A 30 -22.50 -2.35 -7.09
CA THR A 30 -21.37 -2.15 -8.01
C THR A 30 -20.35 -1.17 -7.43
N VAL A 31 -20.82 -0.06 -6.85
CA VAL A 31 -19.96 0.95 -6.22
C VAL A 31 -19.27 0.35 -4.99
N ALA A 32 -20.01 -0.29 -4.08
CA ALA A 32 -19.44 -0.90 -2.87
C ALA A 32 -18.37 -1.96 -3.20
N LEU A 33 -18.62 -2.81 -4.19
CA LEU A 33 -17.65 -3.81 -4.65
C LEU A 33 -16.41 -3.14 -5.26
N ARG A 34 -16.58 -2.09 -6.06
CA ARG A 34 -15.46 -1.35 -6.67
C ARG A 34 -14.58 -0.71 -5.61
N GLU A 35 -15.17 -0.07 -4.61
CA GLU A 35 -14.46 0.56 -3.50
C GLU A 35 -13.71 -0.48 -2.65
N ARG A 36 -14.34 -1.62 -2.34
CA ARG A 36 -13.68 -2.69 -1.58
C ARG A 36 -12.51 -3.28 -2.36
N LEU A 37 -12.69 -3.54 -3.67
CA LEU A 37 -11.62 -4.02 -4.53
C LEU A 37 -10.47 -3.01 -4.66
N ALA A 38 -10.77 -1.71 -4.75
CA ALA A 38 -9.75 -0.67 -4.81
C ALA A 38 -8.89 -0.64 -3.54
N ARG A 39 -9.53 -0.70 -2.36
CA ARG A 39 -8.82 -0.77 -1.06
C ARG A 39 -7.93 -2.01 -0.97
N GLU A 40 -8.47 -3.19 -1.26
CA GLU A 40 -7.72 -4.45 -1.20
C GLU A 40 -6.54 -4.47 -2.18
N ARG A 41 -6.72 -3.95 -3.40
CA ARG A 41 -5.63 -3.84 -4.39
C ARG A 41 -4.55 -2.88 -3.92
N HIS A 42 -4.93 -1.75 -3.32
CA HIS A 42 -3.99 -0.78 -2.80
C HIS A 42 -3.16 -1.36 -1.65
N GLU A 43 -3.81 -1.98 -0.67
CA GLU A 43 -3.16 -2.63 0.47
C GLU A 43 -2.15 -3.70 0.01
N ARG A 44 -2.57 -4.59 -0.90
CA ARG A 44 -1.68 -5.60 -1.48
C ARG A 44 -0.52 -5.00 -2.26
N SER A 45 -0.74 -3.90 -2.98
CA SER A 45 0.33 -3.20 -3.72
C SER A 45 1.37 -2.58 -2.77
N VAL A 46 0.90 -1.95 -1.68
CA VAL A 46 1.76 -1.38 -0.64
C VAL A 46 2.58 -2.48 0.04
N GLU A 47 1.95 -3.60 0.41
CA GLU A 47 2.65 -4.73 1.01
C GLU A 47 3.71 -5.31 0.07
N ALA A 48 3.37 -5.51 -1.20
CA ALA A 48 4.30 -5.98 -2.21
C ALA A 48 5.48 -5.02 -2.40
N ARG A 49 5.23 -3.71 -2.37
CA ARG A 49 6.26 -2.67 -2.46
C ARG A 49 7.20 -2.69 -1.26
N ILE A 50 6.66 -2.78 -0.04
CA ILE A 50 7.45 -2.90 1.20
C ILE A 50 8.32 -4.16 1.15
N ARG A 51 7.74 -5.30 0.74
CA ARG A 51 8.46 -6.57 0.60
C ARG A 51 9.63 -6.43 -0.38
N LYS A 52 9.41 -5.80 -1.54
CA LYS A 52 10.46 -5.56 -2.54
C LYS A 52 11.55 -4.61 -2.02
N MET A 53 11.16 -3.56 -1.30
CA MET A 53 12.11 -2.63 -0.67
C MET A 53 12.98 -3.34 0.37
N ARG A 54 12.38 -4.11 1.28
CA ARG A 54 13.13 -4.90 2.28
C ARG A 54 14.08 -5.90 1.63
N ALA A 55 13.61 -6.68 0.67
CA ALA A 55 14.47 -7.62 -0.06
C ALA A 55 15.64 -6.92 -0.77
N THR A 56 15.44 -5.68 -1.24
CA THR A 56 16.51 -4.89 -1.85
C THR A 56 17.48 -4.36 -0.79
N ALA A 57 16.98 -3.82 0.31
CA ALA A 57 17.80 -3.37 1.43
C ALA A 57 18.66 -4.50 2.01
N GLU A 58 18.10 -5.70 2.19
CA GLU A 58 18.83 -6.89 2.65
C GLU A 58 19.93 -7.31 1.67
N ARG A 59 19.67 -7.27 0.36
CA ARG A 59 20.70 -7.54 -0.65
C ARG A 59 21.82 -6.51 -0.60
N CYS A 60 21.48 -5.22 -0.50
CA CYS A 60 22.47 -4.15 -0.39
C CYS A 60 23.31 -4.30 0.89
N ALA A 61 22.67 -4.57 2.04
CA ALA A 61 23.34 -4.74 3.32
C ALA A 61 24.35 -5.90 3.30
N LYS A 62 24.06 -7.00 2.59
CA LYS A 62 25.01 -8.12 2.42
C LYS A 62 26.23 -7.78 1.57
N LEU A 63 26.11 -6.80 0.67
CA LEU A 63 27.18 -6.39 -0.24
C LEU A 63 28.04 -5.27 0.33
N LEU A 64 27.53 -4.52 1.32
CA LEU A 64 28.35 -3.56 2.04
C LEU A 64 29.35 -4.33 2.92
N ALA A 65 30.65 -4.16 2.63
CA ALA A 65 31.69 -4.52 3.56
C ALA A 65 31.56 -3.69 4.85
N PRO A 66 32.02 -4.19 6.02
CA PRO A 66 32.19 -3.35 7.19
C PRO A 66 33.16 -2.22 6.82
N GLY A 67 32.60 -1.02 6.66
CA GLY A 67 33.30 0.20 6.33
C GLY A 67 32.70 1.35 7.15
N PRO A 68 33.33 2.53 7.13
CA PRO A 68 32.91 3.61 7.99
C PRO A 68 31.45 3.98 7.73
N SER A 69 30.66 4.10 8.79
CA SER A 69 29.24 4.47 8.66
C SER A 69 29.09 5.84 7.97
N ALA A 70 27.88 6.15 7.47
CA ALA A 70 27.55 7.46 6.88
C ALA A 70 28.05 8.67 7.68
N SER A 71 28.06 8.52 9.02
CA SER A 71 28.52 9.53 9.96
C SER A 71 30.03 9.60 10.10
N GLU A 72 30.77 8.52 9.85
CA GLU A 72 32.23 8.47 9.97
C GLU A 72 32.96 9.08 8.76
N HIS A 73 32.30 9.24 7.60
CA HIS A 73 32.97 9.85 6.45
C HIS A 73 33.18 11.35 6.61
N GLY A 74 32.38 12.02 7.46
CA GLY A 74 32.48 13.46 7.68
C GLY A 74 33.91 13.85 8.07
N ASP A 75 34.45 13.15 9.07
CA ASP A 75 35.82 13.38 9.56
C ASP A 75 36.91 12.89 8.59
N VAL A 76 36.57 11.93 7.72
CA VAL A 76 37.48 11.40 6.68
C VAL A 76 37.59 12.35 5.49
N LEU A 77 36.48 12.96 5.07
CA LEU A 77 36.38 13.75 3.83
C LEU A 77 36.48 15.25 4.07
N TYR A 78 36.14 15.74 5.26
CA TYR A 78 36.10 17.16 5.57
C TYR A 78 36.93 17.50 6.82
N ASP A 79 37.46 18.71 6.86
CA ASP A 79 38.14 19.27 8.03
C ASP A 79 37.14 19.82 9.05
N GLU A 80 37.65 20.30 10.20
CA GLU A 80 36.83 20.87 11.29
C GLU A 80 36.04 22.12 10.87
N ARG A 81 36.38 22.72 9.71
CA ARG A 81 35.68 23.87 9.12
C ARG A 81 34.67 23.44 8.05
N GLY A 82 34.54 22.14 7.79
CA GLY A 82 33.65 21.58 6.78
C GLY A 82 34.19 21.69 5.35
N LEU A 83 35.48 22.01 5.16
CA LEU A 83 36.12 22.04 3.85
C LEU A 83 36.64 20.65 3.47
N PRO A 84 36.56 20.26 2.17
CA PRO A 84 37.14 18.99 1.73
C PRO A 84 38.63 18.91 2.07
N LYS A 85 39.05 17.78 2.66
CA LYS A 85 40.46 17.43 2.85
C LYS A 85 41.12 17.02 1.54
#